data_AF-A0A2D5BNM4-F1
#
_entry.id   AF-A0A2D5BNM4-F1
#
_cell.length_a   1.000
_cell.length_b   1.000
_cell.length_c   1.000
_cell.angle_alpha   90.00
_cell.angle_beta   90.00
_cell.angle_gamma   90.00
#
_symmetry.space_group_name_H-M   'P 1'
#
loop_
_entity.id
_entity.type
_entity.pdbx_description
1 polymer ?
#
loop_
_entity_poly.entity_id
_entity_poly.type
_entity_poly.pdbx_seq_one_letter_code
_entity_poly.pdbx_strand_id
1 'polypeptide(L)'
;MRHPFQRASNDKDTVRTAFQVALVRVIEAYSDDGGRMSGRKLSGLLGKSANHISQMLNDGFVPSGPAVLEMAGVLKLTDAERDALVRAAMETKASQRSRDNFWINETRRMLAESDAEKERLVSFLASKGLLDAFVAWSDGQSNRKEQSRKG
;
A
#
# COMPACT_ATOMS: atom_id res chain seq x y z
N MET A 1 17.77 -5.22 9.53
CA MET A 1 17.70 -6.68 9.30
C MET A 1 17.32 -6.92 7.84
N ARG A 2 17.87 -7.95 7.17
CA ARG A 2 17.46 -8.33 5.78
C ARG A 2 16.18 -9.16 5.84
N HIS A 3 15.21 -8.85 4.97
CA HIS A 3 13.96 -9.62 4.89
C HIS A 3 14.24 -10.99 4.22
N PRO A 4 13.66 -12.12 4.67
CA PRO A 4 13.86 -13.44 4.07
C PRO A 4 13.47 -13.59 2.58
N PHE A 5 13.01 -12.52 1.93
CA PHE A 5 12.58 -12.50 0.51
C PHE A 5 13.50 -11.68 -0.39
N GLN A 6 14.41 -10.93 0.20
CA GLN A 6 15.43 -10.24 -0.56
C GLN A 6 16.49 -11.26 -0.94
N ARG A 7 16.74 -11.43 -2.24
CA ARG A 7 17.94 -12.16 -2.68
C ARG A 7 19.17 -11.47 -2.10
N ALA A 8 20.27 -12.20 -1.94
CA ALA A 8 21.57 -11.58 -1.70
C ALA A 8 21.93 -10.75 -2.95
N SER A 9 21.47 -9.50 -2.98
CA SER A 9 21.75 -8.60 -4.09
C SER A 9 23.25 -8.30 -4.07
N ASN A 10 23.90 -8.43 -5.22
CA ASN A 10 25.05 -7.58 -5.49
C ASN A 10 24.55 -6.14 -5.29
N ASP A 11 25.27 -5.32 -4.52
CA ASP A 11 24.89 -3.94 -4.14
C ASP A 11 24.58 -2.99 -5.31
N LYS A 12 24.62 -3.47 -6.56
CA LYS A 12 24.39 -2.70 -7.78
C LYS A 12 22.98 -2.80 -8.39
N ASP A 13 22.11 -3.76 -7.99
CA ASP A 13 20.87 -4.03 -8.77
C ASP A 13 19.52 -3.89 -8.04
N THR A 14 19.45 -3.62 -6.74
CA THR A 14 18.13 -3.42 -6.10
C THR A 14 17.69 -1.97 -6.18
N VAL A 15 17.05 -1.59 -7.29
CA VAL A 15 16.18 -0.42 -7.31
C VAL A 15 15.09 -0.65 -6.26
N ARG A 16 15.09 0.12 -5.17
CA ARG A 16 13.99 0.11 -4.19
C ARG A 16 12.94 1.12 -4.64
N THR A 17 12.03 0.67 -5.48
CA THR A 17 10.87 1.49 -5.88
C THR A 17 10.03 1.87 -4.67
N ALA A 18 9.25 2.95 -4.77
CA ALA A 18 8.32 3.35 -3.71
C ALA A 18 7.39 2.19 -3.33
N PHE A 19 6.88 1.46 -4.33
CA PHE A 19 6.01 0.31 -4.13
C PHE A 19 6.70 -0.81 -3.34
N GLN A 20 7.95 -1.17 -3.68
CA GLN A 20 8.71 -2.17 -2.92
C GLN A 20 8.90 -1.77 -1.47
N VAL A 21 9.22 -0.49 -1.21
CA VAL A 21 9.41 0.02 0.15
C VAL A 21 8.10 -0.07 0.95
N ALA A 22 6.99 0.35 0.36
CA ALA A 22 5.68 0.26 1.00
C ALA A 22 5.27 -1.19 1.28
N LEU A 23 5.48 -2.09 0.31
CA LEU A 23 5.14 -3.51 0.44
C LEU A 23 5.97 -4.20 1.53
N VAL A 24 7.27 -3.91 1.63
CA VAL A 24 8.13 -4.46 2.71
C VAL A 24 7.66 -3.99 4.08
N ARG A 25 7.33 -2.69 4.24
CA ARG A 25 6.81 -2.15 5.51
C ARG A 25 5.53 -2.85 5.94
N VAL A 26 4.61 -3.09 5.00
CA VAL A 26 3.36 -3.82 5.25
C VAL A 26 3.64 -5.24 5.73
N ILE A 27 4.58 -5.95 5.09
CA ILE A 27 4.94 -7.32 5.46
C ILE A 27 5.60 -7.38 6.84
N GLU A 28 6.44 -6.39 7.17
CA GLU A 28 7.10 -6.25 8.46
C GLU A 28 6.08 -5.98 9.58
N ALA A 29 5.19 -4.99 9.40
CA ALA A 29 4.13 -4.68 10.35
C ALA A 29 3.24 -5.90 10.65
N TYR A 30 2.85 -6.66 9.63
CA TYR A 30 2.08 -7.90 9.81
C TYR A 30 2.85 -8.96 10.61
N SER A 31 4.19 -8.97 10.50
CA SER A 31 5.02 -9.92 11.24
C SER A 31 5.14 -9.54 12.72
N ASP A 32 5.08 -8.25 13.04
CA ASP A 32 5.12 -7.71 14.40
C ASP A 32 3.81 -7.96 15.17
N ASP A 33 2.67 -8.10 14.48
CA ASP A 33 1.38 -8.54 15.03
C ASP A 33 1.35 -10.03 15.46
N GLY A 34 2.52 -10.64 15.67
CA GLY A 34 2.71 -12.02 16.14
C GLY A 34 2.67 -13.09 15.04
N GLY A 35 2.49 -12.68 13.77
CA GLY A 35 2.28 -13.58 12.65
C GLY A 35 3.43 -13.64 11.66
N ARG A 36 4.61 -14.18 12.02
CA ARG A 36 5.80 -14.27 11.14
C ARG A 36 5.44 -14.51 9.67
N MET A 37 5.62 -13.50 8.82
CA MET A 37 5.27 -13.58 7.41
C MET A 37 6.41 -14.30 6.65
N SER A 38 6.17 -15.54 6.23
CA SER A 38 7.07 -16.27 5.33
C SER A 38 6.62 -16.11 3.87
N GLY A 39 7.52 -16.37 2.92
CA GLY A 39 7.26 -16.07 1.50
C GLY A 39 6.21 -17.02 0.96
N ARG A 40 6.20 -18.25 1.51
CA ARG A 40 5.15 -19.25 1.30
C ARG A 40 3.81 -18.80 1.90
N LYS A 41 3.81 -18.18 3.09
CA LYS A 41 2.60 -17.64 3.70
C LYS A 41 2.04 -16.46 2.90
N LEU A 42 2.89 -15.53 2.47
CA LEU A 42 2.52 -14.40 1.62
C LEU A 42 1.99 -14.87 0.25
N SER A 43 2.68 -15.84 -0.36
CA SER A 43 2.25 -16.48 -1.61
C SER A 43 0.88 -17.16 -1.46
N GLY A 44 0.67 -17.89 -0.37
CA GLY A 44 -0.61 -18.56 -0.06
C GLY A 44 -1.74 -17.56 0.21
N LEU A 45 -1.46 -16.49 0.96
CA LEU A 45 -2.45 -15.43 1.22
C LEU A 45 -2.87 -14.75 -0.06
N LEU A 46 -1.90 -14.28 -0.87
CA LEU A 46 -2.19 -13.52 -2.08
C LEU A 46 -2.65 -14.37 -3.27
N GLY A 47 -2.63 -15.70 -3.15
CA GLY A 47 -2.89 -16.62 -4.26
C GLY A 47 -1.93 -16.42 -5.43
N LYS A 48 -0.73 -15.89 -5.19
CA LYS A 48 0.30 -15.60 -6.21
C LYS A 48 1.45 -16.58 -6.10
N SER A 49 2.06 -16.93 -7.23
CA SER A 49 3.25 -17.79 -7.23
C SER A 49 4.44 -17.11 -6.53
N ALA A 50 5.34 -17.92 -5.97
CA ALA A 50 6.58 -17.42 -5.37
C ALA A 50 7.41 -16.55 -6.35
N ASN A 51 7.34 -16.84 -7.65
CA ASN A 51 7.97 -16.02 -8.68
C ASN A 51 7.37 -14.61 -8.75
N HIS A 52 6.04 -14.51 -8.74
CA HIS A 52 5.34 -13.23 -8.77
C HIS A 52 5.65 -12.39 -7.52
N ILE A 53 5.69 -13.03 -6.34
CA ILE A 53 6.13 -12.38 -5.10
C ILE A 53 7.58 -11.88 -5.21
N SER A 54 8.48 -12.71 -5.76
CA SER A 54 9.88 -12.34 -5.98
C SER A 54 9.99 -11.13 -6.91
N GLN A 55 9.23 -11.08 -8.00
CA GLN A 55 9.23 -9.97 -8.95
C GLN A 55 8.78 -8.66 -8.31
N MET A 56 7.73 -8.71 -7.47
CA MET A 56 7.29 -7.54 -6.73
C MET A 56 8.33 -7.04 -5.73
N LEU A 57 8.98 -7.95 -5.00
CA LEU A 57 9.90 -7.59 -3.92
C LEU A 57 11.31 -7.23 -4.40
N ASN A 58 11.77 -7.81 -5.50
CA ASN A 58 13.15 -7.67 -5.96
C ASN A 58 13.26 -6.87 -7.28
N ASP A 59 12.32 -7.05 -8.20
CA ASP A 59 12.45 -6.54 -9.58
C ASP A 59 11.66 -5.24 -9.79
N GLY A 60 11.02 -4.69 -8.74
CA GLY A 60 10.23 -3.47 -8.83
C GLY A 60 8.95 -3.61 -9.67
N PHE A 61 8.48 -4.84 -9.87
CA PHE A 61 7.22 -5.10 -10.56
C PHE A 61 6.03 -4.56 -9.75
N VAL A 62 5.21 -3.74 -10.38
CA VAL A 62 3.97 -3.22 -9.78
C VAL A 62 2.77 -3.88 -10.44
N PRO A 63 1.94 -4.64 -9.69
CA PRO A 63 0.75 -5.29 -10.24
C PRO A 63 -0.32 -4.28 -10.69
N SER A 64 -1.41 -4.76 -11.32
CA SER A 64 -2.52 -3.89 -11.74
C SER A 64 -3.19 -3.22 -10.53
N GLY A 65 -3.89 -2.10 -10.77
CA GLY A 65 -4.62 -1.40 -9.70
C GLY A 65 -5.58 -2.31 -8.92
N PRO A 66 -6.45 -3.09 -9.60
CA PRO A 66 -7.31 -4.07 -8.93
C PRO A 66 -6.54 -5.11 -8.11
N ALA A 67 -5.40 -5.59 -8.59
CA ALA A 67 -4.57 -6.55 -7.86
C ALA A 67 -3.89 -5.92 -6.62
N VAL A 68 -3.51 -4.64 -6.67
CA VAL A 68 -3.03 -3.92 -5.48
C VAL A 68 -4.13 -3.79 -4.43
N LEU A 69 -5.38 -3.51 -4.85
CA LEU A 69 -6.52 -3.43 -3.94
C LEU A 69 -6.90 -4.79 -3.34
N GLU A 70 -6.87 -5.85 -4.16
CA GLU A 70 -7.05 -7.23 -3.70
C GLU A 70 -6.00 -7.60 -2.66
N MET A 71 -4.72 -7.31 -2.93
CA MET A 71 -3.64 -7.53 -1.96
C MET A 71 -3.89 -6.79 -0.65
N ALA A 72 -4.31 -5.52 -0.70
CA ALA A 72 -4.61 -4.74 0.50
C ALA A 72 -5.76 -5.37 1.31
N GLY A 73 -6.79 -5.89 0.62
CA GLY A 73 -7.89 -6.62 1.26
C GLY A 73 -7.44 -7.92 1.92
N VAL A 74 -6.64 -8.73 1.23
CA VAL A 74 -6.10 -10.00 1.74
C VAL A 74 -5.20 -9.79 2.94
N LEU A 75 -4.33 -8.78 2.88
CA LEU A 75 -3.43 -8.40 3.96
C LEU A 75 -4.13 -7.63 5.08
N LYS A 76 -5.44 -7.37 4.93
CA LYS A 76 -6.29 -6.66 5.91
C LYS A 76 -5.73 -5.30 6.29
N LEU A 77 -5.16 -4.58 5.33
CA LEU A 77 -4.58 -3.26 5.55
C LEU A 77 -5.64 -2.28 6.06
N THR A 78 -5.22 -1.42 6.97
CA THR A 78 -6.00 -0.22 7.31
C THR A 78 -6.17 0.68 6.08
N ASP A 79 -7.15 1.58 6.11
CA ASP A 79 -7.36 2.50 5.00
C ASP A 79 -6.11 3.36 4.73
N ALA A 80 -5.37 3.75 5.78
CA ALA A 80 -4.12 4.49 5.67
C ALA A 80 -3.01 3.68 4.98
N GLU A 81 -2.81 2.41 5.35
CA GLU A 81 -1.82 1.54 4.74
C GLU A 81 -2.16 1.18 3.29
N ARG A 82 -3.45 0.94 3.01
CA ARG A 82 -3.94 0.74 1.64
C ARG A 82 -3.65 1.96 0.78
N ASP A 83 -4.00 3.15 1.24
CA ASP A 83 -3.78 4.40 0.51
C ASP A 83 -2.29 4.64 0.26
N ALA A 84 -1.44 4.36 1.26
CA ALA A 84 0.02 4.44 1.12
C ALA A 84 0.56 3.45 0.07
N LEU A 85 0.09 2.20 0.09
CA LEU A 85 0.50 1.17 -0.88
C LEU A 85 0.06 1.53 -2.31
N VAL A 86 -1.16 2.04 -2.48
CA VAL A 86 -1.70 2.48 -3.77
C VAL A 86 -0.92 3.69 -4.30
N ARG A 87 -0.66 4.69 -3.46
CA ARG A 87 0.16 5.86 -3.83
C ARG A 87 1.54 5.41 -4.31
N ALA A 88 2.20 4.54 -3.56
CA ALA A 88 3.51 4.01 -3.90
C ALA A 88 3.51 3.23 -5.23
N ALA A 89 2.42 2.49 -5.52
CA ALA A 89 2.22 1.82 -6.80
C ALA A 89 2.10 2.81 -7.97
N MET A 90 1.35 3.91 -7.79
CA MET A 90 1.20 4.97 -8.79
C MET A 90 2.53 5.67 -9.08
N GLU A 91 3.25 6.10 -8.03
CA GLU A 91 4.55 6.75 -8.15
C GLU A 91 5.56 5.88 -8.90
N THR A 92 5.61 4.59 -8.56
CA THR A 92 6.52 3.64 -9.21
C THR A 92 6.19 3.44 -10.69
N LYS A 93 4.89 3.33 -11.05
CA LYS A 93 4.48 3.22 -12.45
C LYS A 93 4.75 4.49 -13.25
N ALA A 94 4.54 5.65 -12.63
CA ALA A 94 4.82 6.93 -13.24
C ALA A 94 6.33 7.09 -13.53
N SER A 95 7.20 6.68 -12.61
CA SER A 95 8.65 6.75 -12.78
C SER A 95 9.17 5.81 -13.87
N GLN A 96 8.51 4.68 -14.11
CA GLN A 96 8.90 3.72 -15.16
C GLN A 96 8.47 4.15 -16.57
N ARG A 97 7.47 5.03 -16.70
CA ARG A 97 6.88 5.44 -17.99
C ARG A 97 7.39 6.76 -18.55
N SER A 98 8.20 7.49 -17.79
CA SER A 98 8.53 8.87 -18.13
C SER A 98 9.94 9.01 -18.70
N ARG A 99 10.05 9.20 -20.01
CA ARG A 99 11.32 9.61 -20.65
C ARG A 99 11.67 11.07 -20.36
N ASP A 100 10.67 11.87 -20.00
CA ASP A 100 10.68 13.34 -19.87
C ASP A 100 10.12 13.84 -18.53
N ASN A 101 9.96 12.95 -17.54
CA ASN A 101 9.33 13.24 -16.24
C ASN A 101 7.86 13.73 -16.29
N PHE A 102 7.20 13.79 -17.45
CA PHE A 102 5.79 14.16 -17.58
C PHE A 102 4.88 13.34 -16.64
N TRP A 103 4.91 12.02 -16.71
CA TRP A 103 4.03 11.17 -15.89
C TRP A 103 4.35 11.25 -14.41
N ILE A 104 5.61 11.46 -14.05
CA ILE A 104 6.03 11.67 -12.67
C ILE A 104 5.41 12.97 -12.12
N ASN A 105 5.54 14.06 -12.88
CA ASN A 105 5.02 15.37 -12.48
C ASN A 105 3.49 15.37 -12.46
N GLU A 106 2.84 14.77 -13.45
CA GLU A 106 1.39 14.67 -13.53
C GLU A 106 0.81 13.84 -12.39
N THR A 107 1.43 12.69 -12.08
CA THR A 107 1.01 11.86 -10.94
C THR A 107 1.19 12.63 -9.63
N ARG A 108 2.30 13.36 -9.45
CA ARG A 108 2.50 14.21 -8.26
C ARG A 108 1.45 15.31 -8.15
N ARG A 109 1.08 15.95 -9.27
CA ARG A 109 0.01 16.95 -9.32
C ARG A 109 -1.34 16.35 -8.89
N MET A 110 -1.71 15.21 -9.47
CA MET A 110 -2.96 14.51 -9.13
C MET A 110 -3.00 14.09 -7.65
N LEU A 111 -1.88 13.62 -7.10
CA LEU A 111 -1.78 13.27 -5.69
C LEU A 111 -1.89 14.50 -4.78
N ALA A 112 -1.25 15.62 -5.13
CA ALA A 112 -1.35 16.87 -4.40
C ALA A 112 -2.77 17.45 -4.43
N GLU A 113 -3.45 17.39 -5.58
CA GLU A 113 -4.86 17.80 -5.71
C GLU A 113 -5.77 16.92 -4.86
N SER A 114 -5.53 15.61 -4.83
CA SER A 114 -6.27 14.71 -3.97
C SER A 114 -6.05 14.99 -2.47
N ASP A 115 -4.82 15.35 -2.07
CA ASP A 115 -4.51 15.67 -0.67
C ASP A 115 -5.14 17.02 -0.27
N ALA A 116 -5.08 18.02 -1.15
CA ALA A 116 -5.72 19.32 -0.93
C ALA A 116 -7.24 19.19 -0.80
N GLU A 117 -7.88 18.36 -1.62
CA GLU A 117 -9.32 18.12 -1.51
C GLU A 117 -9.68 17.35 -0.22
N LYS A 118 -8.88 16.36 0.18
CA LYS A 118 -9.04 15.70 1.48
C LYS A 118 -8.96 16.72 2.62
N GLU A 119 -7.95 17.59 2.61
CA GLU A 119 -7.78 18.64 3.62
C GLU A 119 -8.95 19.61 3.64
N ARG A 120 -9.45 20.00 2.46
CA ARG A 120 -10.63 20.85 2.33
C ARG A 120 -11.87 20.19 2.96
N LEU A 121 -12.10 18.91 2.68
CA LEU A 121 -13.23 18.17 3.23
C LEU A 121 -13.11 17.99 4.75
N VAL A 122 -11.91 17.68 5.26
CA VAL A 122 -11.64 17.61 6.71
C VAL A 122 -11.90 18.96 7.37
N SER A 123 -11.42 20.05 6.78
CA SER A 123 -11.65 21.42 7.27
C SER A 123 -13.12 21.79 7.23
N PHE A 124 -13.85 21.38 6.18
CA PHE A 124 -15.29 21.59 6.10
C PHE A 124 -16.02 20.87 7.22
N LEU A 125 -15.72 19.58 7.46
CA LEU A 125 -16.31 18.82 8.57
C LEU A 125 -16.00 19.47 9.93
N ALA A 126 -14.76 19.93 10.14
CA ALA A 126 -14.37 20.64 11.34
C ALA A 126 -15.18 21.94 11.53
N SER A 127 -15.33 22.74 10.47
CA SER A 127 -16.11 24.00 10.49
C SER A 127 -17.59 23.80 10.80
N LYS A 128 -18.12 22.60 10.55
CA LYS A 128 -19.50 22.21 10.84
C LYS A 128 -19.65 21.49 12.18
N GLY A 129 -18.56 21.28 12.94
CA GLY A 129 -18.59 20.49 14.17
C GLY A 129 -18.89 19.01 13.93
N LEU A 130 -18.69 18.52 12.70
CA LEU A 130 -19.01 17.15 12.27
C LEU A 130 -17.79 16.23 12.26
N LEU A 131 -16.59 16.76 12.47
CA LEU A 131 -15.36 15.99 12.36
C LEU A 131 -15.33 14.80 13.34
N ASP A 132 -15.60 15.05 14.62
CA ASP A 132 -15.59 13.99 15.65
C ASP A 132 -16.68 12.94 15.41
N ALA A 133 -17.86 13.37 14.96
CA ALA A 133 -18.95 12.47 14.61
C ALA A 133 -18.60 11.60 13.39
N PHE A 134 -17.93 12.19 12.40
CA PHE A 134 -17.45 11.47 11.22
C PHE A 134 -16.34 10.46 11.58
N VAL A 135 -15.38 10.86 12.42
CA VAL A 135 -14.32 9.96 12.92
C VAL A 135 -14.94 8.79 13.69
N ALA A 136 -15.82 9.05 14.64
CA ALA A 136 -16.50 8.00 15.41
C ALA A 136 -17.34 7.07 14.53
N TRP A 137 -18.03 7.63 13.52
CA TRP A 137 -18.75 6.82 12.53
C TRP A 137 -17.79 5.95 11.72
N SER A 138 -16.70 6.52 11.21
CA SER A 138 -15.69 5.84 10.40
C SER A 138 -15.04 4.69 11.16
N ASP A 139 -14.62 4.92 12.41
CA ASP A 139 -14.07 3.90 13.29
C ASP A 139 -15.09 2.79 13.58
N GLY A 140 -16.35 3.16 13.79
CA GLY A 140 -17.46 2.23 13.93
C GLY A 140 -17.79 1.43 12.66
N GLN A 141 -17.48 1.94 11.46
CA GLN A 141 -17.59 1.18 10.21
C GLN A 141 -16.43 0.18 10.06
N SER A 142 -15.22 0.58 10.40
CA SER A 142 -14.04 -0.29 10.40
C SER A 142 -14.23 -1.47 11.35
N ASN A 143 -14.72 -1.21 12.57
CA ASN A 143 -14.94 -2.25 13.58
C ASN A 143 -16.10 -3.20 13.21
N ARG A 144 -17.18 -2.69 12.58
CA ARG A 144 -18.27 -3.54 12.07
C ARG A 144 -17.82 -4.45 10.93
N LYS A 145 -16.99 -3.96 10.02
CA LYS A 145 -16.37 -4.80 8.99
C LYS A 145 -15.49 -5.87 9.62
N GLU A 146 -14.83 -5.58 10.73
CA GLU A 146 -13.96 -6.53 11.42
C GLU A 146 -14.74 -7.61 12.20
N GLN A 147 -15.86 -7.26 12.84
CA GLN A 147 -16.73 -8.21 13.54
C GLN A 147 -17.50 -9.11 12.57
N SER A 148 -17.99 -8.58 11.44
CA SER A 148 -18.61 -9.40 10.39
C SER A 148 -17.65 -10.39 9.72
N ARG A 149 -16.34 -10.28 9.95
CA ARG A 149 -15.30 -11.17 9.42
C ARG A 149 -14.91 -12.32 10.37
N LYS A 150 -15.41 -12.32 11.62
CA LYS A 150 -15.10 -13.34 12.66
C LYS A 150 -16.26 -14.31 12.94
N GLY A 151 -17.47 -14.02 12.46
CA GLY A 151 -18.61 -14.96 12.45
C GLY A 151 -18.72 -15.68 11.12
#